data_AF-A0A962HC92-F1
#
_entry.id   AF-A0A962HC92-F1
#
_cell.length_a   1.000
_cell.length_b   1.000
_cell.length_c   1.000
_cell.angle_alpha   90.00
_cell.angle_beta   90.00
_cell.angle_gamma   90.00
#
_symmetry.space_group_name_H-M   'P 1'
#
loop_
_entity.id
_entity.type
_entity.pdbx_description
1 polymer ?
#
loop_
_entity_poly.entity_id
_entity_poly.type
_entity_poly.pdbx_seq_one_letter_code
_entity_poly.pdbx_strand_id
1 'polypeptide(L)'
;SGTYTFQDYQMLDYPYFPEIRGGALDSLKGFNAGVDRVVMAWASPVFVDKKTGIDSRVLLQSSEAAWLSRNRVLTPRVDDSGRSLFVPEGQQSSYPLAVELRGKFAGFQSQQPAMREGRLIVFASNEFVRDQTLQLLGAARNNVERGATTMLQNMLEFMVSDPELLALRSQSRFNRALPVMTQQEQQYWERLVYLGCFLGFLMMVLLIFVWHVVRIRRFRKMVAG
;
A
#
# COMPACT_ATOMS: atom_id res chain seq x y z
N SER A 1 -16.23 -23.29 32.63
CA SER A 1 -16.12 -22.03 31.88
C SER A 1 -14.76 -22.01 31.19
N GLY A 2 -14.74 -22.21 29.87
CA GLY A 2 -13.50 -22.24 29.10
C GLY A 2 -12.94 -20.83 28.90
N THR A 3 -11.76 -20.57 29.43
CA THR A 3 -11.06 -19.30 29.26
C THR A 3 -10.50 -19.24 27.84
N TYR A 4 -11.13 -18.45 26.97
CA TYR A 4 -10.57 -18.12 25.66
C TYR A 4 -9.43 -17.12 25.88
N THR A 5 -8.19 -17.59 25.83
CA THR A 5 -7.02 -16.70 25.76
C THR A 5 -6.98 -16.11 24.36
N PHE A 6 -7.48 -14.89 24.20
CA PHE A 6 -7.27 -14.09 23.00
C PHE A 6 -5.79 -13.68 22.98
N GLN A 7 -4.97 -14.41 22.22
CA GLN A 7 -3.66 -13.92 21.84
C GLN A 7 -3.85 -12.88 20.73
N ASP A 8 -3.78 -11.62 21.11
CA ASP A 8 -3.74 -10.51 20.16
C ASP A 8 -2.34 -10.50 19.52
N TYR A 9 -2.23 -11.08 18.31
CA TYR A 9 -0.99 -11.06 17.54
C TYR A 9 -0.79 -9.65 16.99
N GLN A 10 -0.18 -8.76 17.77
CA GLN A 10 0.26 -7.47 17.26
C GLN A 10 1.47 -7.67 16.35
N MET A 11 1.30 -7.34 15.07
CA MET A 11 2.41 -7.31 14.12
C MET A 11 3.40 -6.23 14.54
N LEU A 12 4.65 -6.64 14.71
CA LEU A 12 5.76 -5.73 14.81
C LEU A 12 6.02 -5.08 13.44
N ASP A 13 6.11 -3.75 13.39
CA ASP A 13 6.53 -3.05 12.17
C ASP A 13 7.98 -3.43 11.84
N TYR A 14 8.11 -4.39 10.93
CA TYR A 14 9.39 -4.98 10.58
C TYR A 14 9.94 -4.33 9.30
N PRO A 15 10.99 -3.49 9.39
CA PRO A 15 11.40 -2.59 8.32
C PRO A 15 11.98 -3.30 7.10
N TYR A 16 12.42 -4.57 7.25
CA TYR A 16 12.92 -5.38 6.15
C TYR A 16 11.81 -5.98 5.27
N PHE A 17 10.54 -5.72 5.61
CA PHE A 17 9.37 -6.12 4.83
C PHE A 17 8.64 -4.85 4.37
N PRO A 18 9.28 -4.00 3.54
CA PRO A 18 8.68 -2.78 3.06
C PRO A 18 7.35 -3.08 2.38
N GLU A 19 6.34 -2.37 2.85
CA GLU A 19 4.98 -2.49 2.39
C GLU A 19 4.68 -1.29 1.48
N ILE A 20 4.47 -1.57 0.20
CA ILE A 20 4.20 -0.58 -0.82
C ILE A 20 2.69 -0.49 -1.01
N ARG A 21 2.14 0.71 -0.83
CA ARG A 21 0.71 1.02 -0.91
C ARG A 21 0.50 2.41 -1.52
N GLY A 22 -0.74 2.73 -1.88
CA GLY A 22 -1.12 4.11 -2.17
C GLY A 22 -0.37 4.71 -3.36
N GLY A 23 0.14 5.95 -3.22
CA GLY A 23 0.77 6.71 -4.31
C GLY A 23 2.06 6.08 -4.87
N ALA A 24 2.73 5.22 -4.10
CA ALA A 24 3.92 4.49 -4.57
C ALA A 24 3.61 3.43 -5.63
N LEU A 25 2.34 3.00 -5.72
CA LEU A 25 1.82 2.11 -6.77
C LEU A 25 1.24 2.89 -7.96
N ASP A 26 0.98 4.19 -7.83
CA ASP A 26 0.28 4.98 -8.86
C ASP A 26 1.21 5.51 -9.97
N SER A 27 2.53 5.37 -9.82
CA SER A 27 3.53 5.89 -10.76
C SER A 27 3.49 5.24 -12.16
N LEU A 28 2.89 4.05 -12.27
CA LEU A 28 2.56 3.38 -13.54
C LEU A 28 1.11 2.93 -13.57
N LYS A 29 0.25 3.82 -14.09
CA LYS A 29 -1.12 3.50 -14.47
C LYS A 29 -1.10 2.37 -15.52
N GLY A 30 -1.39 1.14 -15.09
CA GLY A 30 -1.39 -0.06 -15.92
C GLY A 30 -0.74 -1.25 -15.21
N PHE A 31 0.56 -1.19 -14.95
CA PHE A 31 1.33 -2.28 -14.33
C PHE A 31 0.87 -2.57 -12.89
N ASN A 32 0.52 -1.54 -12.12
CA ASN A 32 0.06 -1.70 -10.73
C ASN A 32 -1.48 -1.72 -10.61
N ALA A 33 -2.21 -1.92 -11.73
CA ALA A 33 -3.66 -1.87 -11.72
C ALA A 33 -4.27 -2.96 -10.81
N GLY A 34 -5.16 -2.55 -9.89
CA GLY A 34 -5.80 -3.48 -8.95
C GLY A 34 -4.88 -4.00 -7.84
N VAL A 35 -3.62 -3.56 -7.79
CA VAL A 35 -2.72 -3.82 -6.65
C VAL A 35 -2.97 -2.73 -5.61
N ASP A 36 -3.68 -3.07 -4.54
CA ASP A 36 -3.90 -2.13 -3.42
C ASP A 36 -2.64 -1.97 -2.57
N ARG A 37 -1.87 -3.07 -2.48
CA ARG A 37 -0.71 -3.23 -1.63
C ARG A 37 0.19 -4.34 -2.19
N VAL A 38 1.50 -4.25 -1.99
CA VAL A 38 2.43 -5.38 -2.07
C VAL A 38 3.49 -5.29 -0.97
N VAL A 39 3.91 -6.41 -0.40
CA VAL A 39 4.98 -6.47 0.60
C VAL A 39 6.21 -7.09 -0.05
N MET A 40 7.32 -6.35 -0.10
CA MET A 40 8.58 -6.85 -0.67
C MET A 40 9.46 -7.38 0.46
N ALA A 41 9.23 -8.63 0.87
CA ALA A 41 10.02 -9.25 1.93
C ALA A 41 11.51 -9.30 1.57
N TRP A 42 12.39 -8.84 2.46
CA TRP A 42 13.84 -8.83 2.27
C TRP A 42 14.29 -8.08 0.99
N ALA A 43 13.64 -6.96 0.69
CA ALA A 43 13.94 -6.21 -0.53
C ALA A 43 15.37 -5.65 -0.54
N SER A 44 16.08 -5.85 -1.65
CA SER A 44 17.31 -5.12 -1.98
C SER A 44 17.02 -4.14 -3.12
N PRO A 45 17.34 -2.84 -2.98
CA PRO A 45 17.07 -1.86 -4.02
C PRO A 45 17.80 -2.19 -5.33
N VAL A 46 17.18 -1.86 -6.46
CA VAL A 46 17.69 -2.16 -7.80
C VAL A 46 18.09 -0.87 -8.50
N PHE A 47 19.40 -0.63 -8.60
CA PHE A 47 19.95 0.51 -9.34
C PHE A 47 20.26 0.10 -10.78
N VAL A 48 20.04 1.02 -11.71
CA VAL A 48 20.25 0.79 -13.14
C VAL A 48 21.17 1.86 -13.68
N ASP A 49 22.27 1.42 -14.30
CA ASP A 49 23.16 2.30 -15.06
C ASP A 49 22.56 2.63 -16.43
N LYS A 50 22.66 3.90 -16.83
CA LYS A 50 22.19 4.35 -18.14
C LYS A 50 23.00 3.68 -19.25
N LYS A 51 22.30 3.05 -20.19
CA LYS A 51 22.92 2.38 -21.35
C LYS A 51 22.26 2.79 -22.65
N THR A 52 23.05 3.13 -23.66
CA THR A 52 22.54 3.51 -24.97
C THR A 52 21.72 2.38 -25.60
N GLY A 53 20.53 2.69 -26.09
CA GLY A 53 19.61 1.70 -26.68
C GLY A 53 18.82 0.87 -25.67
N ILE A 54 18.93 1.18 -24.37
CA ILE A 54 18.08 0.63 -23.31
C ILE A 54 17.39 1.79 -22.58
N ASP A 55 16.07 1.81 -22.63
CA ASP A 55 15.22 2.66 -21.80
C ASP A 55 14.99 1.97 -20.46
N SER A 56 15.02 2.75 -19.37
CA SER A 56 14.86 2.24 -18.01
C SER A 56 13.78 3.00 -17.27
N ARG A 57 12.85 2.28 -16.64
CA ARG A 57 11.73 2.86 -15.92
C ARG A 57 11.51 2.21 -14.57
N VAL A 58 11.47 3.00 -13.51
CA VAL A 58 11.13 2.51 -12.16
C VAL A 58 9.65 2.14 -12.12
N LEU A 59 9.35 0.90 -11.73
CA LEU A 59 8.00 0.35 -11.61
C LEU A 59 7.44 0.41 -10.19
N LEU A 60 8.33 0.23 -9.20
CA LEU A 60 8.01 0.33 -7.78
C LEU A 60 9.12 1.06 -7.06
N GLN A 61 8.74 1.79 -6.02
CA GLN A 61 9.65 2.53 -5.17
C GLN A 61 9.22 2.44 -3.70
N SER A 62 10.19 2.50 -2.80
CA SER A 62 9.94 2.61 -1.36
C SER A 62 9.43 4.01 -1.00
N SER A 63 8.96 4.18 0.24
CA SER A 63 8.71 5.51 0.80
C SER A 63 10.01 6.30 0.97
N GLU A 64 9.88 7.62 1.14
CA GLU A 64 11.01 8.53 1.41
C GLU A 64 11.68 8.27 2.76
N ALA A 65 10.96 7.64 3.71
CA ALA A 65 11.48 7.27 5.02
C ALA A 65 12.30 5.97 5.01
N ALA A 66 12.43 5.29 3.86
CA ALA A 66 13.19 4.05 3.79
C ALA A 66 14.70 4.30 3.93
N TRP A 67 15.43 3.33 4.48
CA TRP A 67 16.88 3.39 4.64
C TRP A 67 17.51 2.05 4.24
N LEU A 68 18.80 2.04 3.97
CA LEU A 68 19.55 0.84 3.65
C LEU A 68 20.28 0.33 4.89
N SER A 69 20.12 -0.97 5.17
CA SER A 69 20.84 -1.66 6.23
C SER A 69 21.84 -2.64 5.64
N ARG A 70 23.08 -2.63 6.14
CA ARG A 70 24.09 -3.67 5.87
C ARG A 70 24.29 -4.60 7.07
N ASN A 71 23.47 -4.44 8.10
CA ASN A 71 23.60 -5.18 9.34
C ASN A 71 23.16 -6.64 9.14
N ARG A 72 23.94 -7.57 9.67
CA ARG A 72 23.60 -9.01 9.68
C ARG A 72 22.69 -9.38 10.85
N VAL A 73 22.52 -8.48 11.81
CA VAL A 73 21.66 -8.65 12.98
C VAL A 73 20.26 -8.18 12.63
N LEU A 74 19.38 -9.16 12.39
CA LEU A 74 17.98 -8.97 11.98
C LEU A 74 17.01 -9.07 13.16
N THR A 75 17.53 -9.35 14.36
CA THR A 75 16.73 -9.47 15.57
C THR A 75 16.29 -8.09 16.07
N PRO A 76 14.98 -7.89 16.31
CA PRO A 76 14.50 -6.64 16.88
C PRO A 76 15.12 -6.43 18.26
N ARG A 77 15.77 -5.28 18.45
CA ARG A 77 16.23 -4.86 19.78
C ARG A 77 15.05 -4.19 20.47
N VAL A 78 14.70 -4.71 21.64
CA VAL A 78 13.62 -4.19 22.47
C VAL A 78 14.23 -3.26 23.51
N ASP A 79 13.65 -2.08 23.69
CA ASP A 79 14.03 -1.15 24.77
C ASP A 79 13.52 -1.64 26.13
N ASP A 80 13.96 -1.00 27.21
CA ASP A 80 13.50 -1.31 28.58
C ASP A 80 11.97 -1.12 28.77
N SER A 81 11.30 -0.52 27.79
CA SER A 81 9.84 -0.30 27.74
C SER A 81 9.09 -1.34 26.88
N GLY A 82 9.77 -2.37 26.37
CA GLY A 82 9.14 -3.42 25.58
C GLY A 82 8.90 -3.06 24.10
N ARG A 83 9.43 -1.95 23.59
CA ARG A 83 9.25 -1.51 22.20
C ARG A 83 10.45 -1.88 21.33
N SER A 84 10.20 -2.41 20.14
CA SER A 84 11.25 -2.63 19.15
C SER A 84 11.71 -1.29 18.56
N LEU A 85 12.99 -0.97 18.75
CA LEU A 85 13.60 0.24 18.18
C LEU A 85 14.44 -0.15 16.96
N PHE A 86 13.84 -0.07 15.77
CA PHE A 86 14.63 0.00 14.54
C PHE A 86 15.06 1.44 14.35
N VAL A 87 16.36 1.72 14.51
CA VAL A 87 16.93 3.03 14.24
C VAL A 87 17.41 3.04 12.79
N PRO A 88 16.90 3.95 11.95
CA PRO A 88 17.37 4.08 10.57
C PRO A 88 18.88 4.35 10.51
N GLU A 89 19.59 3.55 9.71
CA GLU A 89 21.01 3.72 9.47
C GLU A 89 21.24 4.44 8.13
N GLY A 90 22.14 5.43 8.11
CA GLY A 90 22.51 6.13 6.88
C GLY A 90 21.43 7.05 6.32
N GLN A 91 21.41 7.20 4.99
CA GLN A 91 20.52 8.13 4.31
C GLN A 91 19.11 7.55 4.15
N GLN A 92 18.12 8.29 4.62
CA GLN A 92 16.72 8.02 4.29
C GLN A 92 16.38 8.60 2.93
N SER A 93 15.81 7.78 2.06
CA SER A 93 15.42 8.17 0.70
C SER A 93 14.40 7.17 0.14
N SER A 94 13.75 7.54 -0.95
CA SER A 94 13.04 6.57 -1.80
C SER A 94 14.05 5.77 -2.62
N TYR A 95 13.85 4.46 -2.70
CA TYR A 95 14.69 3.51 -3.42
C TYR A 95 13.87 2.68 -4.41
N PRO A 96 14.40 2.40 -5.61
CA PRO A 96 13.73 1.56 -6.60
C PRO A 96 13.64 0.10 -6.14
N LEU A 97 12.43 -0.44 -6.13
CA LEU A 97 12.13 -1.82 -5.72
C LEU A 97 11.74 -2.72 -6.90
N ALA A 98 11.39 -2.13 -8.05
CA ALA A 98 11.26 -2.86 -9.30
C ALA A 98 11.57 -1.92 -10.46
N VAL A 99 12.27 -2.41 -11.48
CA VAL A 99 12.66 -1.61 -12.65
C VAL A 99 12.40 -2.41 -13.94
N GLU A 100 11.82 -1.73 -14.92
CA GLU A 100 11.70 -2.18 -16.30
C GLU A 100 12.89 -1.68 -17.10
N LEU A 101 13.49 -2.58 -17.89
CA LEU A 101 14.45 -2.28 -18.93
C LEU A 101 13.84 -2.68 -20.27
N ARG A 102 13.86 -1.77 -21.24
CA ARG A 102 13.32 -2.00 -22.57
C ARG A 102 14.34 -1.60 -23.62
N GLY A 103 14.49 -2.43 -24.64
CA GLY A 103 15.35 -2.12 -25.78
C GLY A 103 15.97 -3.37 -26.37
N LYS A 104 17.13 -3.19 -27.00
CA LYS A 104 17.83 -4.27 -27.70
C LYS A 104 18.75 -5.03 -26.78
N PHE A 105 18.44 -6.30 -26.55
CA PHE A 105 19.26 -7.20 -25.75
C PHE A 105 20.02 -8.18 -26.65
N ALA A 106 21.26 -8.48 -26.28
CA ALA A 106 22.01 -9.56 -26.91
C ALA A 106 21.36 -10.90 -26.55
N GLY A 107 21.12 -11.74 -27.55
CA GLY A 107 20.64 -13.10 -27.33
C GLY A 107 21.63 -13.91 -26.47
N PHE A 108 21.09 -14.75 -25.59
CA PHE A 108 21.89 -15.66 -24.75
C PHE A 108 22.52 -16.81 -25.54
N GLN A 109 21.96 -17.15 -26.71
CA GLN A 109 22.43 -18.26 -27.52
C GLN A 109 23.78 -17.94 -28.18
N SER A 110 24.78 -18.76 -27.88
CA SER A 110 26.19 -18.61 -28.28
C SER A 110 26.46 -18.55 -29.79
N GLN A 111 25.46 -18.76 -30.64
CA GLN A 111 25.65 -18.90 -32.10
C GLN A 111 25.08 -17.73 -32.92
N GLN A 112 24.26 -16.85 -32.33
CA GLN A 112 23.71 -15.69 -33.04
C GLN A 112 23.63 -14.47 -32.10
N PRO A 113 24.57 -13.50 -32.20
CA PRO A 113 24.52 -12.25 -31.43
C PRO A 113 23.46 -11.28 -31.99
N ALA A 114 22.32 -11.80 -32.45
CA ALA A 114 21.23 -10.98 -32.94
C ALA A 114 20.64 -10.21 -31.76
N MET A 115 20.80 -8.89 -31.79
CA MET A 115 20.15 -8.00 -30.84
C MET A 115 18.65 -7.97 -31.13
N ARG A 116 17.85 -8.42 -30.17
CA ARG A 116 16.38 -8.45 -30.28
C ARG A 116 15.78 -7.42 -29.34
N GLU A 117 14.74 -6.75 -29.80
CA GLU A 117 13.90 -5.94 -28.92
C GLU A 117 13.31 -6.85 -27.84
N GLY A 118 13.39 -6.40 -26.61
CA GLY A 118 12.91 -7.14 -25.46
C GLY A 118 12.54 -6.21 -24.32
N ARG A 119 11.98 -6.84 -23.29
CA ARG A 119 11.63 -6.23 -22.03
C ARG A 119 12.16 -7.13 -20.92
N LEU A 120 12.78 -6.53 -19.91
CA LEU A 120 13.26 -7.19 -18.72
C LEU A 120 12.71 -6.44 -17.51
N ILE A 121 12.07 -7.15 -16.58
CA ILE A 121 11.62 -6.58 -15.32
C ILE A 121 12.41 -7.25 -14.20
N VAL A 122 13.01 -6.44 -13.34
CA VAL A 122 13.79 -6.88 -12.18
C VAL A 122 13.08 -6.42 -10.92
N PHE A 123 12.85 -7.36 -10.00
CA PHE A 123 12.29 -7.08 -8.67
C PHE A 123 13.38 -7.14 -7.61
N ALA A 124 13.23 -6.32 -6.58
CA ALA A 124 14.11 -6.24 -5.42
C ALA A 124 14.10 -7.49 -4.52
N SER A 125 13.11 -8.36 -4.69
CA SER A 125 12.93 -9.56 -3.90
C SER A 125 12.35 -10.68 -4.76
N ASN A 126 12.77 -11.91 -4.50
CA ASN A 126 12.11 -13.13 -4.97
C ASN A 126 11.14 -13.70 -3.91
N GLU A 127 11.26 -13.29 -2.65
CA GLU A 127 10.49 -13.79 -1.53
C GLU A 127 9.05 -13.25 -1.49
N PHE A 128 8.80 -12.12 -2.15
CA PHE A 128 7.46 -11.49 -2.18
C PHE A 128 6.37 -12.37 -2.83
N VAL A 129 6.76 -13.35 -3.65
CA VAL A 129 5.85 -14.29 -4.34
C VAL A 129 5.89 -15.70 -3.77
N ARG A 130 6.72 -15.96 -2.76
CA ARG A 130 6.82 -17.29 -2.15
C ARG A 130 5.56 -17.57 -1.33
N ASP A 131 4.93 -18.73 -1.58
CA ASP A 131 3.71 -19.15 -0.88
C ASP A 131 3.85 -19.10 0.65
N GLN A 132 5.00 -19.53 1.18
CA GLN A 132 5.27 -19.48 2.62
C GLN A 132 5.25 -18.05 3.17
N THR A 133 5.83 -17.09 2.44
CA THR A 133 5.82 -15.67 2.80
C THR A 133 4.41 -15.10 2.72
N LEU A 134 3.65 -15.46 1.67
CA LEU A 134 2.26 -15.03 1.50
C LEU A 134 1.35 -15.59 2.60
N GLN A 135 1.54 -16.85 2.99
CA GLN A 135 0.82 -17.49 4.10
C GLN A 135 1.16 -16.83 5.44
N LEU A 136 2.44 -16.54 5.69
CA LEU A 136 2.89 -15.87 6.92
C LEU A 136 2.29 -14.47 7.02
N LEU A 137 2.40 -13.68 5.95
CA LEU A 137 1.84 -12.33 5.90
C LEU A 137 0.32 -12.36 6.05
N GLY A 138 -0.34 -13.33 5.42
CA GLY A 138 -1.78 -13.45 5.48
C GLY A 138 -2.29 -13.93 6.84
N ALA A 139 -1.60 -14.88 7.48
CA ALA A 139 -1.90 -15.33 8.83
C ALA A 139 -1.73 -14.22 9.85
N ALA A 140 -0.65 -13.45 9.75
CA ALA A 140 -0.35 -12.41 10.73
C ALA A 140 -1.20 -11.13 10.54
N ARG A 141 -1.81 -10.89 9.37
CA ARG A 141 -2.77 -9.78 9.15
C ARG A 141 -4.23 -10.21 9.07
N ASN A 142 -4.53 -11.48 9.31
CA ASN A 142 -5.86 -12.08 9.19
C ASN A 142 -6.57 -11.73 7.85
N ASN A 143 -5.79 -11.68 6.75
CA ASN A 143 -6.30 -11.36 5.41
C ASN A 143 -5.43 -12.01 4.34
N VAL A 144 -6.00 -12.39 3.20
CA VAL A 144 -5.24 -13.02 2.11
C VAL A 144 -4.42 -11.96 1.37
N GLU A 145 -3.09 -12.10 1.35
CA GLU A 145 -2.20 -11.23 0.56
C GLU A 145 -2.36 -11.52 -0.94
N ARG A 146 -3.25 -10.76 -1.60
CA ARG A 146 -3.50 -10.83 -3.05
C ARG A 146 -2.60 -9.92 -3.88
N GLY A 147 -1.90 -9.00 -3.22
CA GLY A 147 -1.06 -8.00 -3.86
C GLY A 147 0.00 -8.57 -4.81
N ALA A 148 0.80 -9.51 -4.29
CA ALA A 148 1.89 -10.13 -5.06
C ALA A 148 1.37 -10.94 -6.26
N THR A 149 0.26 -11.66 -6.09
CA THR A 149 -0.31 -12.48 -7.16
C THR A 149 -0.95 -11.64 -8.26
N THR A 150 -1.71 -10.59 -7.90
CA THR A 150 -2.21 -9.60 -8.88
C THR A 150 -1.06 -8.91 -9.60
N MET A 151 0.02 -8.57 -8.89
CA MET A 151 1.18 -7.94 -9.49
C MET A 151 1.89 -8.85 -10.49
N LEU A 152 2.03 -10.15 -10.18
CA LEU A 152 2.55 -11.14 -11.13
C LEU A 152 1.66 -11.27 -12.37
N GLN A 153 0.34 -11.29 -12.20
CA GLN A 153 -0.59 -11.32 -13.33
C GLN A 153 -0.40 -10.10 -14.23
N ASN A 154 -0.35 -8.89 -13.66
CA ASN A 154 -0.10 -7.66 -14.40
C ASN A 154 1.28 -7.66 -15.06
N MET A 155 2.30 -8.20 -14.40
CA MET A 155 3.63 -8.33 -14.96
C MET A 155 3.63 -9.23 -16.20
N LEU A 156 3.01 -10.41 -16.11
CA LEU A 156 2.90 -11.32 -17.24
C LEU A 156 2.12 -10.69 -18.39
N GLU A 157 1.00 -10.03 -18.09
CA GLU A 157 0.23 -9.26 -19.08
C GLU A 157 1.14 -8.20 -19.73
N PHE A 158 1.91 -7.44 -18.95
CA PHE A 158 2.81 -6.41 -19.46
C PHE A 158 3.98 -6.98 -20.27
N MET A 159 4.53 -8.13 -19.88
CA MET A 159 5.62 -8.78 -20.61
C MET A 159 5.16 -9.33 -21.97
N VAL A 160 3.89 -9.73 -22.09
CA VAL A 160 3.30 -10.24 -23.34
C VAL A 160 2.68 -9.12 -24.19
N SER A 161 2.19 -8.04 -23.57
CA SER A 161 1.45 -6.99 -24.27
C SER A 161 2.33 -6.17 -25.20
N ASP A 162 1.80 -5.87 -26.39
CA ASP A 162 2.46 -5.01 -27.35
C ASP A 162 2.64 -3.58 -26.80
N PRO A 163 3.81 -2.96 -27.03
CA PRO A 163 4.13 -1.65 -26.48
C PRO A 163 3.18 -0.53 -26.91
N GLU A 164 2.56 -0.64 -28.09
CA GLU A 164 1.66 0.38 -28.66
C GLU A 164 0.28 0.40 -27.95
N LEU A 165 -0.18 -0.74 -27.45
CA LEU A 165 -1.48 -0.87 -26.78
C LEU A 165 -1.44 -0.45 -25.30
N LEU A 166 -0.25 -0.47 -24.69
CA LEU A 166 -0.04 -0.03 -23.30
C LEU A 166 -0.12 1.50 -23.15
N ALA A 167 0.26 2.25 -24.19
CA ALA A 167 0.16 3.72 -24.19
C ALA A 167 -1.30 4.21 -24.14
N LEU A 168 -2.21 3.50 -24.81
CA LEU A 168 -3.63 3.85 -24.93
C LEU A 168 -4.46 3.49 -23.68
N ARG A 169 -4.06 2.47 -22.91
CA ARG A 169 -4.77 2.07 -21.68
C ARG A 169 -4.57 3.06 -20.51
N SER A 170 -3.55 3.93 -20.57
CA SER A 170 -3.14 4.78 -19.46
C SER A 170 -4.06 5.99 -19.16
N GLN A 171 -4.99 6.33 -20.07
CA GLN A 171 -5.81 7.55 -19.94
C GLN A 171 -7.22 7.31 -19.38
N SER A 172 -7.73 6.06 -19.30
CA SER A 172 -9.16 5.80 -19.05
C SER A 172 -9.52 5.26 -17.65
N ARG A 173 -8.71 5.53 -16.62
CA ARG A 173 -9.10 5.27 -15.22
C ARG A 173 -8.57 6.36 -14.29
N PHE A 174 -9.19 7.53 -14.38
CA PHE A 174 -9.19 8.52 -13.32
C PHE A 174 -10.37 8.23 -12.39
N ASN A 175 -10.12 7.58 -11.25
CA ASN A 175 -10.85 7.89 -10.02
C ASN A 175 -10.17 7.21 -8.82
N ARG A 176 -9.08 7.76 -8.32
CA ARG A 176 -8.76 7.61 -6.89
C ARG A 176 -9.37 8.84 -6.23
N ALA A 177 -10.54 8.66 -5.62
CA ALA A 177 -11.38 9.79 -5.20
C ALA A 177 -10.82 10.57 -4.00
N LEU A 178 -9.76 10.11 -3.32
CA LEU A 178 -9.12 10.86 -2.24
C LEU A 178 -7.60 10.56 -2.22
N PRO A 179 -6.72 11.60 -2.22
CA PRO A 179 -5.31 11.41 -1.93
C PRO A 179 -5.13 10.88 -0.50
N VAL A 180 -4.09 10.08 -0.28
CA VAL A 180 -3.78 9.53 1.05
C VAL A 180 -3.27 10.69 1.91
N MET A 181 -4.10 11.17 2.83
CA MET A 181 -3.78 12.29 3.71
C MET A 181 -2.73 11.88 4.75
N THR A 182 -1.86 12.81 5.13
CA THR A 182 -0.89 12.58 6.22
C THR A 182 -1.62 12.38 7.55
N GLN A 183 -1.03 11.67 8.52
CA GLN A 183 -1.73 11.35 9.78
C GLN A 183 -2.22 12.61 10.54
N GLN A 184 -1.53 13.75 10.41
CA GLN A 184 -1.95 15.01 11.02
C GLN A 184 -3.18 15.63 10.31
N GLU A 185 -3.24 15.56 8.98
CA GLU A 185 -4.39 16.02 8.21
C GLU A 185 -5.63 15.14 8.47
N GLN A 186 -5.43 13.82 8.59
CA GLN A 186 -6.50 12.89 8.93
C GLN A 186 -7.12 13.23 10.30
N GLN A 187 -6.30 13.49 11.32
CA GLN A 187 -6.79 13.84 12.67
C GLN A 187 -7.53 15.19 12.73
N TYR A 188 -7.20 16.14 11.85
CA TYR A 188 -7.93 17.41 11.76
C TYR A 188 -9.33 17.19 11.17
N TRP A 189 -9.41 16.47 10.05
CA TRP A 189 -10.68 16.18 9.38
C TRP A 189 -11.58 15.27 10.20
N GLU A 190 -11.02 14.26 10.87
CA GLU A 190 -11.77 13.41 11.80
C GLU A 190 -12.42 14.25 12.90
N ARG A 191 -11.65 15.15 13.55
CA ARG A 191 -12.21 16.02 14.61
C ARG A 191 -13.32 16.92 14.10
N LEU A 192 -13.18 17.50 12.90
CA LEU A 192 -14.23 18.32 12.29
C LEU A 192 -15.51 17.53 12.03
N VAL A 193 -15.39 16.33 11.46
CA VAL A 193 -16.54 15.47 11.17
C VAL A 193 -17.22 15.00 12.46
N TYR A 194 -16.45 14.58 13.47
CA TYR A 194 -17.01 14.19 14.77
C TYR A 194 -17.75 15.33 15.48
N LEU A 195 -17.22 16.55 15.42
CA LEU A 195 -17.89 17.74 15.97
C LEU A 195 -19.23 18.00 15.26
N GLY A 196 -19.25 17.88 13.93
CA GLY A 196 -20.47 18.01 13.13
C GLY A 196 -21.53 16.97 13.50
N CYS A 197 -21.14 15.71 13.63
CA CYS A 197 -22.04 14.63 14.09
C CYS A 197 -22.60 14.89 15.49
N PHE A 198 -21.77 15.38 16.41
CA PHE A 198 -22.19 15.71 17.77
C PHE A 198 -23.23 16.84 17.80
N LEU A 199 -22.99 17.93 17.04
CA LEU A 199 -23.94 19.04 16.92
C LEU A 199 -25.27 18.60 16.28
N GLY A 200 -25.21 17.78 15.23
CA GLY A 200 -26.40 17.22 14.58
C GLY A 200 -27.22 16.35 15.54
N PHE A 201 -26.57 15.52 16.34
CA PHE A 201 -27.24 14.73 17.37
C PHE A 201 -27.93 15.60 18.43
N LEU A 202 -27.25 16.65 18.90
CA LEU A 202 -27.81 17.57 19.90
C LEU A 202 -29.03 18.33 19.36
N MET A 203 -28.99 18.75 18.10
CA MET A 203 -30.15 19.34 17.41
C MET A 203 -31.33 18.35 17.32
N MET A 204 -31.06 17.08 16.97
CA MET A 204 -32.10 16.06 16.88
C MET A 204 -32.78 15.82 18.24
N VAL A 205 -32.00 15.73 19.32
CA VAL A 205 -32.54 15.59 20.69
C VAL A 205 -33.41 16.79 21.06
N LEU A 206 -32.97 18.01 20.73
CA LEU A 206 -33.73 19.23 21.00
C LEU A 206 -35.08 19.25 20.25
N LEU A 207 -35.09 18.84 18.97
CA LEU A 207 -36.34 18.74 18.20
C LEU A 207 -37.31 17.71 18.79
N ILE A 208 -36.82 16.54 19.18
CA ILE A 208 -37.64 15.51 19.83
C ILE A 208 -38.20 16.04 21.15
N PHE A 209 -37.38 16.70 21.95
CA PHE A 209 -37.78 17.28 23.23
C PHE A 209 -38.87 18.35 23.04
N VAL A 210 -38.68 19.28 22.10
CA VAL A 210 -39.67 20.32 21.78
C VAL A 210 -40.97 19.70 21.29
N TRP A 211 -40.90 18.71 20.38
CA TRP A 211 -42.08 17.99 19.90
C TRP A 211 -42.84 17.32 21.05
N HIS A 212 -42.11 16.66 21.97
CA HIS A 212 -42.70 16.00 23.12
C HIS A 212 -43.40 16.98 24.07
N VAL A 213 -42.78 18.14 24.34
CA VAL A 213 -43.35 19.20 25.19
C VAL A 213 -44.59 19.83 24.54
N VAL A 214 -44.54 20.11 23.23
CA VAL A 214 -45.69 20.65 22.49
C VAL A 214 -46.85 19.66 22.44
N ARG A 215 -46.55 18.37 22.25
CA ARG A 215 -47.57 17.31 22.26
C ARG A 215 -48.28 17.23 23.61
N ILE A 216 -47.54 17.24 24.72
CA ILE A 216 -48.12 17.25 26.07
C ILE A 216 -49.00 18.49 26.31
N ARG A 217 -48.56 19.67 25.85
CA ARG A 217 -49.36 20.91 25.96
C ARG A 217 -50.65 20.88 25.13
N ARG A 218 -50.64 20.23 23.96
CA ARG A 218 -51.85 20.06 23.12
C ARG A 218 -52.86 19.10 23.75
N PHE A 219 -52.42 18.02 24.40
CA PHE A 219 -53.32 17.11 25.11
C PHE A 219 -54.01 17.76 26.32
N ARG A 220 -53.31 18.64 27.05
CA ARG A 220 -53.90 19.36 28.20
C ARG A 220 -55.02 20.35 27.81
N LYS A 221 -55.04 20.86 26.57
CA LYS A 221 -56.08 21.79 26.11
C LYS A 221 -57.38 21.09 25.67
N MET A 222 -57.37 19.78 25.41
CA MET A 222 -58.57 19.01 25.04
C MET A 222 -59.30 18.39 26.24
N VAL A 223 -58.70 18.38 27.43
CA VAL A 223 -59.31 17.86 28.66
C VAL A 223 -59.91 18.99 29.53
N ALA A 224 -59.69 20.25 29.16
CA ALA A 224 -60.13 21.43 29.90
C ALA A 224 -61.19 22.28 29.15
N GLY A 225 -61.82 21.73 28.11
CA GLY A 225 -62.98 22.30 27.43
C GLY A 225 -64.04 21.22 27.28
#